data_AF-A0A7J2R423-F1
#
_entry.id   AF-A0A7J2R423-F1
#
_cell.length_a   1.000
_cell.length_b   1.000
_cell.length_c   1.000
_cell.angle_alpha   90.00
_cell.angle_beta   90.00
_cell.angle_gamma   90.00
#
_symmetry.space_group_name_H-M   'P 1'
#
loop_
_entity.id
_entity.type
_entity.pdbx_description
1 polymer ?
#
loop_
_entity_poly.entity_id
_entity_poly.type
_entity_poly.pdbx_seq_one_letter_code
_entity_poly.pdbx_strand_id
1 'polypeptide(L)'
;MIRSRKITIILVAVVLVGSAAVFGIVIFATVGEYEYSETYYYEPGNSSPIEILNIESDIGAINIKYNKTPTEFYAKIDLDIHIRGPLVAGKSFSDFFKPIQWLKSSSPVTFDIDTKSTTWFFFGISRRITINVTLRTDVIYDVNAFASTGAIDMNVPQNIIVNKTTLSTSTGSVRLNSAVNTTFQGKVRISTSTGSAKSYAIKTNFTQGLHATTSTGSLTLNFTSTILGGDLIGTVSTGSINIKSYNMIYAQDSSIWNIKSSTGSIKVQIQQYVEMGADVDGSIQTSTGSIDVDYKDNQASVGAQFTGSTSTGSTTYTNIGSGGFNLPVGDVFSSINYVTAIYKYELSLSTSTGSIEVQGQSAY
;
A
#
# COMPACT_ATOMS: atom_id res chain seq x y z
N MET A 1 10.89 68.70 -2.23
CA MET A 1 10.59 67.30 -2.63
C MET A 1 11.28 66.23 -1.76
N ILE A 2 12.53 66.43 -1.30
CA ILE A 2 13.29 65.41 -0.52
C ILE A 2 12.73 65.15 0.90
N ARG A 3 12.21 66.17 1.61
CA ARG A 3 11.63 66.01 2.97
C ARG A 3 10.36 65.15 2.99
N SER A 4 9.49 65.30 2.00
CA SER A 4 8.23 64.53 1.90
C SER A 4 8.50 63.03 1.68
N ARG A 5 9.47 62.67 0.82
CA ARG A 5 9.86 61.27 0.61
C ARG A 5 10.43 60.59 1.88
N LYS A 6 11.21 61.31 2.69
CA LYS A 6 11.77 60.76 3.94
C LYS A 6 10.69 60.47 4.99
N ILE A 7 9.69 61.34 5.11
CA ILE A 7 8.55 61.15 6.02
C ILE A 7 7.69 59.95 5.59
N THR A 8 7.43 59.80 4.29
CA THR A 8 6.69 58.64 3.76
C THR A 8 7.43 57.33 4.04
N ILE A 9 8.75 57.27 3.84
CA ILE A 9 9.54 56.05 4.12
C ILE A 9 9.50 55.68 5.60
N ILE A 10 9.60 56.65 6.51
CA ILE A 10 9.54 56.40 7.95
C ILE A 10 8.14 55.91 8.35
N LEU A 11 7.07 56.52 7.84
CA LEU A 11 5.70 56.07 8.09
C LEU A 11 5.45 54.63 7.60
N VAL A 12 5.91 54.31 6.39
CA VAL A 12 5.80 52.95 5.84
C VAL A 12 6.61 51.96 6.67
N ALA A 13 7.82 52.32 7.10
CA ALA A 13 8.64 51.45 7.95
C ALA A 13 8.01 51.22 9.33
N VAL A 14 7.43 52.24 9.96
CA VAL A 14 6.75 52.11 11.27
C VAL A 14 5.49 51.26 11.14
N VAL A 15 4.71 51.42 10.06
CA VAL A 15 3.52 50.58 9.82
C VAL A 15 3.93 49.13 9.57
N LEU A 16 5.00 48.87 8.80
CA LEU A 16 5.48 47.51 8.54
C LEU A 16 6.06 46.84 9.80
N VAL A 17 6.89 47.55 10.58
CA VAL A 17 7.47 47.00 11.81
C VAL A 17 6.42 46.84 12.91
N GLY A 18 5.52 47.81 13.07
CA GLY A 18 4.43 47.75 14.03
C GLY A 18 3.45 46.61 13.71
N SER A 19 3.06 46.45 12.44
CA SER A 19 2.21 45.35 12.02
C SER A 19 2.90 44.00 12.16
N ALA A 20 4.19 43.88 11.83
CA ALA A 20 4.96 42.65 12.02
C ALA A 20 5.10 42.27 13.51
N ALA A 21 5.33 43.24 14.40
CA ALA A 21 5.43 43.00 15.84
C ALA A 21 4.10 42.56 16.44
N VAL A 22 2.99 43.24 16.10
CA VAL A 22 1.65 42.86 16.52
C VAL A 22 1.28 41.47 15.99
N PHE A 23 1.60 41.20 14.73
CA PHE A 23 1.36 39.90 14.11
C PHE A 23 2.16 38.79 14.81
N GLY A 24 3.43 39.03 15.12
CA GLY A 24 4.26 38.11 15.91
C GLY A 24 3.68 37.85 17.29
N ILE A 25 3.25 38.89 18.01
CA ILE A 25 2.62 38.74 19.34
C ILE A 25 1.33 37.92 19.23
N VAL A 26 0.48 38.16 18.22
CA VAL A 26 -0.75 37.38 18.02
C VAL A 26 -0.44 35.91 17.73
N ILE A 27 0.54 35.62 16.89
CA ILE A 27 0.96 34.23 16.60
C ILE A 27 1.41 33.54 17.89
N PHE A 28 2.26 34.17 18.70
CA PHE A 28 2.76 33.60 19.96
C PHE A 28 1.64 33.45 20.99
N ALA A 29 0.78 34.46 21.14
CA ALA A 29 -0.32 34.45 22.11
C ALA A 29 -1.41 33.42 21.76
N THR A 30 -1.45 32.96 20.52
CA THR A 30 -2.44 31.99 20.03
C THR A 30 -1.86 30.58 19.84
N VAL A 31 -0.60 30.36 20.24
CA VAL A 31 -0.05 29.00 20.34
C VAL A 31 -0.88 28.21 21.33
N GLY A 32 -1.44 27.11 20.87
CA GLY A 32 -2.29 26.26 21.68
C GLY A 32 -2.29 24.82 21.20
N GLU A 33 -3.07 24.03 21.92
CA GLU A 33 -3.34 22.63 21.64
C GLU A 33 -4.86 22.45 21.58
N TYR A 34 -5.30 21.58 20.68
CA TYR A 34 -6.68 21.21 20.50
C TYR A 34 -6.76 19.69 20.42
N GLU A 35 -7.60 19.11 21.28
CA GLU A 35 -7.86 17.67 21.34
C GLU A 35 -9.34 17.40 21.11
N TYR A 36 -9.62 16.36 20.34
CA TYR A 36 -10.96 15.86 20.10
C TYR A 36 -10.93 14.35 19.98
N SER A 37 -11.81 13.67 20.69
CA SER A 37 -11.99 12.24 20.60
C SER A 37 -13.47 11.92 20.57
N GLU A 38 -13.89 11.06 19.64
CA GLU A 38 -15.27 10.64 19.46
C GLU A 38 -15.32 9.20 18.96
N THR A 39 -16.35 8.47 19.38
CA THR A 39 -16.53 7.06 19.01
C THR A 39 -17.84 6.86 18.26
N TYR A 40 -17.75 6.14 17.16
CA TYR A 40 -18.88 5.77 16.31
C TYR A 40 -19.07 4.27 16.31
N TYR A 41 -20.34 3.85 16.36
CA TYR A 41 -20.73 2.44 16.35
C TYR A 41 -21.65 2.17 15.15
N TYR A 42 -21.44 1.02 14.53
CA TYR A 42 -22.29 0.48 13.47
C TYR A 42 -22.91 -0.85 13.89
N GLU A 43 -24.22 -0.92 13.79
CA GLU A 43 -25.02 -2.14 13.89
C GLU A 43 -26.10 -2.07 12.82
N PRO A 44 -26.16 -3.03 11.88
CA PRO A 44 -27.19 -3.03 10.85
C PRO A 44 -28.56 -3.38 11.42
N GLY A 45 -29.61 -2.69 10.95
CA GLY A 45 -30.99 -3.06 11.28
C GLY A 45 -31.44 -4.39 10.67
N ASN A 46 -30.79 -4.82 9.57
CA ASN A 46 -30.97 -6.12 8.93
C ASN A 46 -29.59 -6.66 8.52
N SER A 47 -29.25 -7.87 8.92
CA SER A 47 -27.95 -8.46 8.58
C SER A 47 -27.84 -8.78 7.08
N SER A 48 -26.79 -8.26 6.44
CA SER A 48 -26.36 -8.71 5.12
C SER A 48 -25.34 -9.85 5.27
N PRO A 49 -25.24 -10.80 4.33
CA PRO A 49 -24.13 -11.76 4.32
C PRO A 49 -22.76 -11.09 4.16
N ILE A 50 -22.70 -9.90 3.55
CA ILE A 50 -21.48 -9.11 3.36
C ILE A 50 -21.79 -7.66 3.72
N GLU A 51 -20.98 -7.07 4.59
CA GLU A 51 -21.13 -5.70 5.07
C GLU A 51 -20.09 -4.78 4.42
N ILE A 52 -20.54 -3.70 3.79
CA ILE A 52 -19.67 -2.73 3.13
C ILE A 52 -19.34 -1.58 4.10
N LEU A 53 -18.05 -1.34 4.32
CA LEU A 53 -17.52 -0.25 5.14
C LEU A 53 -16.60 0.65 4.31
N ASN A 54 -16.98 1.92 4.21
CA ASN A 54 -16.22 2.98 3.58
C ASN A 54 -15.65 3.92 4.65
N ILE A 55 -14.35 4.16 4.61
CA ILE A 55 -13.66 5.09 5.51
C ILE A 55 -12.88 6.07 4.64
N GLU A 56 -13.24 7.35 4.72
CA GLU A 56 -12.62 8.42 3.96
C GLU A 56 -12.05 9.46 4.93
N SER A 57 -10.83 9.91 4.65
CA SER A 57 -10.15 10.93 5.45
C SER A 57 -9.24 11.78 4.60
N ASP A 58 -9.32 13.10 4.76
CA ASP A 58 -8.35 14.00 4.12
C ASP A 58 -6.94 13.83 4.68
N ILE A 59 -6.83 13.56 5.98
CA ILE A 59 -5.54 13.52 6.65
C ILE A 59 -5.57 12.61 7.88
N GLY A 60 -4.51 11.82 8.05
CA GLY A 60 -4.27 11.06 9.27
C GLY A 60 -3.95 9.59 9.01
N ALA A 61 -3.89 8.83 10.09
CA ALA A 61 -3.67 7.40 10.06
C ALA A 61 -5.00 6.65 10.23
N ILE A 62 -5.35 5.77 9.31
CA ILE A 62 -6.47 4.83 9.42
C ILE A 62 -5.90 3.47 9.83
N ASN A 63 -6.23 3.00 11.03
CA ASN A 63 -5.80 1.70 11.54
C ASN A 63 -7.01 0.76 11.62
N ILE A 64 -7.05 -0.27 10.77
CA ILE A 64 -8.13 -1.25 10.73
C ILE A 64 -7.65 -2.53 11.40
N LYS A 65 -8.35 -2.93 12.46
CA LYS A 65 -8.12 -4.15 13.22
C LYS A 65 -9.42 -4.92 13.41
N TYR A 66 -9.28 -6.18 13.77
CA TYR A 66 -10.42 -7.04 14.09
C TYR A 66 -10.45 -7.36 15.59
N ASN A 67 -11.65 -7.48 16.13
CA ASN A 67 -11.93 -7.88 17.51
C ASN A 67 -12.62 -9.24 17.56
N LYS A 68 -12.04 -10.15 18.36
CA LYS A 68 -12.58 -11.50 18.59
C LYS A 68 -13.60 -11.54 19.73
N THR A 69 -13.59 -10.55 20.61
CA THR A 69 -14.56 -10.48 21.70
C THR A 69 -15.94 -10.22 21.11
N PRO A 70 -16.97 -11.01 21.47
CA PRO A 70 -18.34 -10.75 21.06
C PRO A 70 -18.74 -9.32 21.44
N THR A 71 -19.17 -8.54 20.45
CA THR A 71 -19.71 -7.19 20.62
C THR A 71 -21.02 -7.07 19.87
N GLU A 72 -21.94 -6.27 20.40
CA GLU A 72 -23.24 -6.01 19.77
C GLU A 72 -23.05 -5.32 18.41
N PHE A 73 -22.17 -4.31 18.37
CA PHE A 73 -21.80 -3.61 17.14
C PHE A 73 -20.89 -4.45 16.23
N TYR A 74 -21.10 -4.29 14.93
CA TYR A 74 -20.32 -4.92 13.86
C TYR A 74 -19.00 -4.16 13.66
N ALA A 75 -19.06 -2.83 13.66
CA ALA A 75 -17.87 -1.99 13.58
C ALA A 75 -17.90 -0.89 14.65
N LYS A 76 -16.71 -0.54 15.14
CA LYS A 76 -16.43 0.60 16.01
C LYS A 76 -15.35 1.44 15.39
N ILE A 77 -15.54 2.76 15.34
CA ILE A 77 -14.57 3.72 14.84
C ILE A 77 -14.26 4.69 15.97
N ASP A 78 -13.01 4.70 16.45
CA ASP A 78 -12.51 5.69 17.40
C ASP A 78 -11.70 6.74 16.63
N LEU A 79 -12.17 7.99 16.64
CA LEU A 79 -11.49 9.13 16.04
C LEU A 79 -10.74 9.89 17.13
N ASP A 80 -9.43 10.06 16.98
CA ASP A 80 -8.59 10.84 17.87
C ASP A 80 -7.84 11.92 17.08
N ILE A 81 -8.05 13.18 17.46
CA ILE A 81 -7.46 14.36 16.83
C ILE A 81 -6.67 15.13 17.88
N HIS A 82 -5.41 15.41 17.57
CA HIS A 82 -4.55 16.29 18.34
C HIS A 82 -3.88 17.29 17.38
N ILE A 83 -4.17 18.58 17.56
CA ILE A 83 -3.63 19.68 16.75
C ILE A 83 -2.84 20.61 17.68
N ARG A 84 -1.63 20.97 17.29
CA ARG A 84 -0.77 21.88 18.04
C ARG A 84 -0.14 22.91 17.14
N GLY A 85 -0.10 24.15 17.59
CA GLY A 85 0.64 25.20 16.90
C GLY A 85 0.09 26.59 17.15
N PRO A 86 0.63 27.60 16.45
CA PRO A 86 0.09 28.95 16.49
C PRO A 86 -1.34 28.96 15.96
N LEU A 87 -2.12 29.92 16.44
CA LEU A 87 -3.50 30.15 16.01
C LEU A 87 -4.48 28.98 16.29
N VAL A 88 -4.11 28.07 17.18
CA VAL A 88 -4.93 26.92 17.63
C VAL A 88 -5.68 27.23 18.93
N ALA A 89 -5.13 28.08 19.79
CA ALA A 89 -5.76 28.41 21.06
C ALA A 89 -7.18 28.97 20.86
N GLY A 90 -8.16 28.42 21.59
CA GLY A 90 -9.56 28.83 21.53
C GLY A 90 -10.33 28.36 20.30
N LYS A 91 -9.73 27.51 19.45
CA LYS A 91 -10.40 26.91 18.29
C LYS A 91 -11.24 25.69 18.66
N SER A 92 -12.21 25.40 17.81
CA SER A 92 -13.14 24.28 17.90
C SER A 92 -12.95 23.31 16.74
N PHE A 93 -13.62 22.15 16.78
CA PHE A 93 -13.63 21.17 15.69
C PHE A 93 -13.99 21.81 14.34
N SER A 94 -15.03 22.65 14.36
CA SER A 94 -15.59 23.29 13.17
C SER A 94 -14.66 24.33 12.53
N ASP A 95 -13.62 24.78 13.24
CA ASP A 95 -12.59 25.65 12.67
C ASP A 95 -11.64 24.88 11.74
N PHE A 96 -11.46 23.58 11.96
CA PHE A 96 -10.49 22.74 11.26
C PHE A 96 -11.13 21.77 10.26
N PHE A 97 -12.33 21.28 10.56
CA PHE A 97 -12.98 20.19 9.83
C PHE A 97 -14.40 20.56 9.41
N LYS A 98 -14.88 19.91 8.34
CA LYS A 98 -16.31 19.87 8.03
C LYS A 98 -17.01 18.94 9.03
N PRO A 99 -18.33 19.04 9.20
CA PRO A 99 -19.08 18.08 10.02
C PRO A 99 -18.80 16.64 9.55
N ILE A 100 -18.53 15.75 10.50
CA ILE A 100 -18.27 14.33 10.21
C ILE A 100 -19.51 13.71 9.61
N GLN A 101 -19.37 13.01 8.49
CA GLN A 101 -20.47 12.26 7.90
C GLN A 101 -20.40 10.81 8.40
N TRP A 102 -21.42 10.40 9.15
CA TRP A 102 -21.59 9.03 9.62
C TRP A 102 -22.92 8.46 9.15
N LEU A 103 -22.92 7.84 7.97
CA LEU A 103 -24.11 7.30 7.32
C LEU A 103 -24.28 5.83 7.72
N LYS A 104 -25.11 5.56 8.72
CA LYS A 104 -25.28 4.24 9.35
C LYS A 104 -26.59 3.52 9.05
N SER A 105 -27.48 4.11 8.25
CA SER A 105 -28.87 3.63 8.10
C SER A 105 -28.99 2.33 7.30
N SER A 106 -27.96 1.95 6.54
CA SER A 106 -27.90 0.72 5.74
C SER A 106 -26.48 0.51 5.21
N SER A 107 -26.13 -0.70 4.78
CA SER A 107 -24.93 -0.95 3.99
C SER A 107 -25.07 -0.31 2.60
N PRO A 108 -24.11 0.49 2.09
CA PRO A 108 -22.79 0.74 2.66
C PRO A 108 -22.78 1.76 3.80
N VAL A 109 -21.98 1.48 4.82
CA VAL A 109 -21.70 2.42 5.90
C VAL A 109 -20.53 3.29 5.52
N THR A 110 -20.68 4.60 5.66
CA THR A 110 -19.62 5.56 5.33
C THR A 110 -19.26 6.41 6.56
N PHE A 111 -17.98 6.40 6.89
CA PHE A 111 -17.32 7.37 7.76
C PHE A 111 -16.46 8.30 6.92
N ASP A 112 -16.74 9.60 6.98
CA ASP A 112 -15.99 10.62 6.24
C ASP A 112 -15.61 11.79 7.16
N ILE A 113 -14.32 12.13 7.15
CA ILE A 113 -13.75 13.29 7.81
C ILE A 113 -12.93 14.15 6.83
N ASP A 114 -13.50 15.32 6.54
CA ASP A 114 -12.92 16.30 5.65
C ASP A 114 -12.30 17.47 6.42
N THR A 115 -11.13 17.91 5.97
CA THR A 115 -10.55 19.17 6.42
C THR A 115 -11.23 20.36 5.75
N LYS A 116 -11.31 21.48 6.48
CA LYS A 116 -11.63 22.76 5.86
C LYS A 116 -10.36 23.34 5.24
N SER A 117 -10.50 23.83 4.02
CA SER A 117 -9.50 24.70 3.40
C SER A 117 -9.35 25.96 4.25
N THR A 118 -8.29 26.05 5.05
CA THR A 118 -8.00 27.22 5.87
C THR A 118 -6.79 27.94 5.33
N THR A 119 -6.86 29.27 5.19
CA THR A 119 -5.73 30.12 4.76
C THR A 119 -4.52 30.12 5.71
N TRP A 120 -4.56 29.32 6.78
CA TRP A 120 -3.67 29.35 7.93
C TRP A 120 -2.61 28.25 7.84
N PHE A 121 -2.68 27.39 6.80
CA PHE A 121 -1.69 26.35 6.49
C PHE A 121 -0.25 26.88 6.29
N PHE A 122 -0.08 28.19 6.08
CA PHE A 122 1.25 28.81 6.05
C PHE A 122 1.96 28.77 7.41
N PHE A 123 1.22 28.67 8.51
CA PHE A 123 1.79 28.56 9.85
C PHE A 123 1.97 27.08 10.18
N GLY A 124 3.19 26.70 10.57
CA GLY A 124 3.59 25.31 10.85
C GLY A 124 2.83 24.71 12.03
N ILE A 125 1.60 24.25 11.78
CA ILE A 125 0.77 23.50 12.71
C ILE A 125 1.08 22.01 12.56
N SER A 126 1.25 21.35 13.70
CA SER A 126 1.35 19.89 13.78
C SER A 126 -0.05 19.31 13.94
N ARG A 127 -0.37 18.28 13.16
CA ARG A 127 -1.66 17.58 13.23
C ARG A 127 -1.40 16.09 13.35
N ARG A 128 -2.01 15.47 14.34
CA ARG A 128 -2.07 14.03 14.49
C ARG A 128 -3.52 13.62 14.53
N ILE A 129 -3.96 12.92 13.50
CA ILE A 129 -5.33 12.43 13.36
C ILE A 129 -5.23 10.93 13.20
N THR A 130 -5.93 10.18 14.04
CA THR A 130 -5.93 8.73 14.06
C THR A 130 -7.37 8.24 14.03
N ILE A 131 -7.68 7.34 13.11
CA ILE A 131 -8.98 6.70 12.94
C ILE A 131 -8.76 5.21 13.19
N ASN A 132 -9.14 4.74 14.37
CA ASN A 132 -9.00 3.34 14.73
C ASN A 132 -10.32 2.61 14.47
N VAL A 133 -10.32 1.75 13.46
CA VAL A 133 -11.47 0.94 13.08
C VAL A 133 -11.31 -0.45 13.65
N THR A 134 -12.30 -0.89 14.40
CA THR A 134 -12.38 -2.22 15.00
C THR A 134 -13.57 -2.96 14.41
N LEU A 135 -13.31 -4.05 13.69
CA LEU A 135 -14.30 -4.89 13.02
C LEU A 135 -14.55 -6.18 13.80
N ARG A 136 -15.79 -6.65 13.86
CA ARG A 136 -16.11 -7.98 14.40
C ARG A 136 -15.55 -9.08 13.49
N THR A 137 -15.31 -10.28 14.01
CA THR A 137 -14.61 -11.36 13.28
C THR A 137 -15.52 -12.39 12.61
N ASP A 138 -16.78 -12.46 13.03
CA ASP A 138 -17.85 -13.32 12.53
C ASP A 138 -18.63 -12.70 11.35
N VAL A 139 -18.32 -11.46 10.99
CA VAL A 139 -18.94 -10.73 9.88
C VAL A 139 -17.94 -10.63 8.73
N ILE A 140 -18.42 -10.85 7.50
CA ILE A 140 -17.61 -10.71 6.29
C ILE A 140 -17.74 -9.28 5.78
N TYR A 141 -16.61 -8.60 5.55
CA TYR A 141 -16.59 -7.20 5.13
C TYR A 141 -16.08 -7.00 3.70
N ASP A 142 -16.69 -6.03 3.02
CA ASP A 142 -16.05 -5.25 1.96
C ASP A 142 -15.47 -3.98 2.59
N VAL A 143 -14.15 -3.87 2.65
CA VAL A 143 -13.45 -2.75 3.29
C VAL A 143 -12.89 -1.82 2.22
N ASN A 144 -13.38 -0.59 2.18
CA ASN A 144 -12.84 0.49 1.36
C ASN A 144 -12.31 1.59 2.27
N ALA A 145 -11.00 1.85 2.22
CA ALA A 145 -10.38 2.91 2.99
C ALA A 145 -9.57 3.81 2.07
N PHE A 146 -9.81 5.11 2.18
CA PHE A 146 -9.11 6.15 1.45
C PHE A 146 -8.58 7.22 2.40
N ALA A 147 -7.31 7.61 2.23
CA ALA A 147 -6.74 8.76 2.90
C ALA A 147 -6.01 9.68 1.91
N SER A 148 -6.40 10.95 1.80
CA SER A 148 -5.70 11.89 0.91
C SER A 148 -4.24 12.06 1.33
N THR A 149 -3.97 12.31 2.61
CA THR A 149 -2.60 12.36 3.17
C THR A 149 -2.47 11.55 4.45
N GLY A 150 -1.63 10.53 4.47
CA GLY A 150 -1.30 9.79 5.69
C GLY A 150 -1.10 8.31 5.48
N ALA A 151 -1.48 7.50 6.45
CA ALA A 151 -1.19 6.07 6.45
C ALA A 151 -2.48 5.25 6.59
N ILE A 152 -2.59 4.15 5.86
CA ILE A 152 -3.61 3.14 6.09
C ILE A 152 -2.91 1.86 6.47
N ASP A 153 -3.30 1.29 7.59
CA ASP A 153 -2.76 0.04 8.11
C ASP A 153 -3.89 -0.91 8.46
N MET A 154 -4.00 -2.00 7.72
CA MET A 154 -4.98 -3.05 7.97
C MET A 154 -4.28 -4.30 8.47
N ASN A 155 -4.70 -4.79 9.64
CA ASN A 155 -4.23 -6.03 10.23
C ASN A 155 -5.38 -7.03 10.32
N VAL A 156 -5.31 -8.07 9.49
CA VAL A 156 -6.27 -9.17 9.47
C VAL A 156 -5.71 -10.33 10.30
N PRO A 157 -6.29 -10.66 11.46
CA PRO A 157 -5.79 -11.72 12.31
C PRO A 157 -6.13 -13.09 11.72
N GLN A 158 -5.64 -14.14 12.39
CA GLN A 158 -5.78 -15.51 11.91
C GLN A 158 -7.23 -15.98 11.78
N ASN A 159 -7.48 -16.85 10.80
CA ASN A 159 -8.77 -17.50 10.53
C ASN A 159 -9.92 -16.52 10.23
N ILE A 160 -9.63 -15.39 9.58
CA ILE A 160 -10.65 -14.40 9.19
C ILE A 160 -10.97 -14.52 7.70
N ILE A 161 -12.24 -14.37 7.37
CA ILE A 161 -12.72 -14.24 6.01
C ILE A 161 -13.07 -12.78 5.76
N VAL A 162 -12.43 -12.19 4.77
CA VAL A 162 -12.74 -10.85 4.25
C VAL A 162 -13.20 -11.03 2.81
N ASN A 163 -14.12 -10.20 2.33
CA ASN A 163 -14.50 -10.27 0.93
C ASN A 163 -13.57 -9.38 0.09
N LYS A 164 -13.97 -8.15 -0.25
CA LYS A 164 -13.13 -7.21 -1.00
C LYS A 164 -12.37 -6.29 -0.05
N THR A 165 -11.18 -5.89 -0.46
CA THR A 165 -10.37 -4.92 0.29
C THR A 165 -9.74 -3.94 -0.68
N THR A 166 -10.07 -2.66 -0.54
CA THR A 166 -9.50 -1.55 -1.31
C THR A 166 -8.92 -0.53 -0.35
N LEU A 167 -7.60 -0.43 -0.28
CA LEU A 167 -6.89 0.53 0.57
C LEU A 167 -6.11 1.48 -0.34
N SER A 168 -6.31 2.79 -0.18
CA SER A 168 -5.71 3.76 -1.10
C SER A 168 -5.32 5.07 -0.43
N THR A 169 -4.19 5.65 -0.84
CA THR A 169 -3.82 7.01 -0.43
C THR A 169 -3.37 7.88 -1.59
N SER A 170 -3.55 9.20 -1.49
CA SER A 170 -2.91 10.10 -2.47
C SER A 170 -1.44 10.30 -2.10
N THR A 171 -1.15 10.64 -0.84
CA THR A 171 0.22 10.75 -0.32
C THR A 171 0.37 10.00 0.99
N GLY A 172 1.30 9.06 1.06
CA GLY A 172 1.74 8.40 2.29
C GLY A 172 1.88 6.90 2.14
N SER A 173 1.32 6.11 3.04
CA SER A 173 1.55 4.66 3.03
C SER A 173 0.29 3.83 3.15
N VAL A 174 0.30 2.67 2.50
CA VAL A 174 -0.71 1.63 2.66
C VAL A 174 0.01 0.35 3.08
N ARG A 175 -0.47 -0.27 4.15
CA ARG A 175 0.02 -1.56 4.63
C ARG A 175 -1.14 -2.51 4.86
N LEU A 176 -1.05 -3.70 4.26
CA LEU A 176 -1.90 -4.84 4.55
C LEU A 176 -1.06 -5.93 5.20
N ASN A 177 -1.42 -6.33 6.41
CA ASN A 177 -0.84 -7.50 7.08
C ASN A 177 -1.94 -8.55 7.24
N SER A 178 -1.71 -9.73 6.69
CA SER A 178 -2.62 -10.87 6.80
C SER A 178 -1.93 -12.02 7.51
N ALA A 179 -2.51 -12.41 8.64
CA ALA A 179 -2.04 -13.54 9.43
C ALA A 179 -2.46 -14.88 8.80
N VAL A 180 -2.11 -15.96 9.50
CA VAL A 180 -2.29 -17.35 9.06
C VAL A 180 -3.78 -17.69 8.84
N ASN A 181 -4.06 -18.43 7.77
CA ASN A 181 -5.37 -18.96 7.41
C ASN A 181 -6.45 -17.88 7.18
N THR A 182 -6.03 -16.69 6.78
CA THR A 182 -6.95 -15.65 6.32
C THR A 182 -7.37 -15.91 4.87
N THR A 183 -8.63 -15.64 4.53
CA THR A 183 -9.12 -15.73 3.15
C THR A 183 -9.70 -14.40 2.69
N PHE A 184 -9.26 -13.92 1.53
CA PHE A 184 -9.88 -12.84 0.79
C PHE A 184 -10.70 -13.44 -0.36
N GLN A 185 -12.03 -13.44 -0.22
CA GLN A 185 -12.98 -13.97 -1.22
C GLN A 185 -13.11 -13.06 -2.45
N GLY A 186 -12.84 -11.77 -2.26
CA GLY A 186 -12.80 -10.76 -3.30
C GLY A 186 -11.38 -10.33 -3.64
N LYS A 187 -11.26 -9.52 -4.69
CA LYS A 187 -9.97 -8.96 -5.10
C LYS A 187 -9.44 -7.97 -4.08
N VAL A 188 -8.15 -8.08 -3.77
CA VAL A 188 -7.42 -7.13 -2.91
C VAL A 188 -6.75 -6.06 -3.76
N ARG A 189 -6.96 -4.80 -3.42
CA ARG A 189 -6.35 -3.63 -4.04
C ARG A 189 -5.66 -2.77 -2.98
N ILE A 190 -4.38 -2.53 -3.13
CA ILE A 190 -3.63 -1.54 -2.34
C ILE A 190 -2.97 -0.53 -3.26
N SER A 191 -3.08 0.76 -2.98
CA SER A 191 -2.52 1.77 -3.89
C SER A 191 -2.09 3.05 -3.19
N THR A 192 -1.09 3.74 -3.74
CA THR A 192 -0.77 5.11 -3.33
C THR A 192 -0.29 5.96 -4.50
N SER A 193 -0.61 7.25 -4.58
CA SER A 193 0.01 8.07 -5.66
C SER A 193 1.46 8.40 -5.33
N THR A 194 1.75 8.82 -4.10
CA THR A 194 3.12 9.10 -3.63
C THR A 194 3.38 8.43 -2.28
N GLY A 195 4.36 7.53 -2.22
CA GLY A 195 4.83 6.91 -0.99
C GLY A 195 4.98 5.40 -1.12
N SER A 196 4.45 4.61 -0.17
CA SER A 196 4.68 3.15 -0.17
C SER A 196 3.43 2.30 -0.04
N ALA A 197 3.29 1.27 -0.88
CA ALA A 197 2.28 0.22 -0.75
C ALA A 197 2.96 -1.08 -0.33
N LYS A 198 2.47 -1.71 0.75
CA LYS A 198 3.07 -2.92 1.33
C LYS A 198 2.03 -3.98 1.62
N SER A 199 2.29 -5.22 1.23
CA SER A 199 1.48 -6.38 1.60
C SER A 199 2.36 -7.47 2.19
N TYR A 200 2.00 -7.95 3.38
CA TYR A 200 2.63 -9.06 4.06
C TYR A 200 1.57 -10.14 4.31
N ALA A 201 1.73 -11.32 3.73
CA ALA A 201 0.76 -12.40 3.86
C ALA A 201 1.44 -13.73 4.19
N ILE A 202 0.92 -14.42 5.21
CA ILE A 202 1.39 -15.73 5.63
C ILE A 202 0.19 -16.68 5.60
N LYS A 203 0.29 -17.80 4.88
CA LYS A 203 -0.79 -18.79 4.77
C LYS A 203 -2.15 -18.15 4.46
N THR A 204 -2.14 -17.13 3.61
CA THR A 204 -3.32 -16.37 3.21
C THR A 204 -3.83 -16.91 1.88
N ASN A 205 -5.14 -16.89 1.66
CA ASN A 205 -5.76 -17.25 0.39
C ASN A 205 -6.32 -16.00 -0.31
N PHE A 206 -5.69 -15.56 -1.40
CA PHE A 206 -6.17 -14.49 -2.27
C PHE A 206 -6.94 -15.08 -3.45
N THR A 207 -8.22 -15.37 -3.26
CA THR A 207 -9.02 -16.13 -4.24
C THR A 207 -9.19 -15.42 -5.59
N GLN A 208 -9.18 -14.08 -5.62
CA GLN A 208 -9.28 -13.27 -6.85
C GLN A 208 -8.03 -12.44 -7.13
N GLY A 209 -6.90 -12.84 -6.54
CA GLY A 209 -5.62 -12.19 -6.73
C GLY A 209 -5.43 -10.88 -5.94
N LEU A 210 -4.30 -10.24 -6.22
CA LEU A 210 -3.84 -9.03 -5.53
C LEU A 210 -3.32 -8.02 -6.55
N HIS A 211 -3.80 -6.79 -6.43
CA HIS A 211 -3.34 -5.66 -7.24
C HIS A 211 -2.75 -4.58 -6.33
N ALA A 212 -1.48 -4.27 -6.55
CA ALA A 212 -0.76 -3.27 -5.79
C ALA A 212 -0.10 -2.24 -6.70
N THR A 213 -0.36 -0.95 -6.46
CA THR A 213 0.17 0.12 -7.33
C THR A 213 0.76 1.29 -6.56
N THR A 214 1.79 1.93 -7.13
CA THR A 214 2.18 3.29 -6.75
C THR A 214 2.61 4.14 -7.93
N SER A 215 2.33 5.44 -7.94
CA SER A 215 2.86 6.31 -9.01
C SER A 215 4.31 6.70 -8.70
N THR A 216 4.60 7.16 -7.49
CA THR A 216 5.96 7.49 -7.05
C THR A 216 6.27 6.86 -5.70
N GLY A 217 7.29 6.01 -5.62
CA GLY A 217 7.84 5.52 -4.35
C GLY A 217 8.18 4.03 -4.33
N SER A 218 7.54 3.23 -3.49
CA SER A 218 7.91 1.80 -3.37
C SER A 218 6.73 0.86 -3.21
N LEU A 219 6.86 -0.31 -3.81
CA LEU A 219 5.96 -1.44 -3.65
C LEU A 219 6.73 -2.59 -2.98
N THR A 220 6.20 -3.13 -1.88
CA THR A 220 6.77 -4.31 -1.22
C THR A 220 5.70 -5.38 -1.03
N LEU A 221 5.92 -6.55 -1.62
CA LEU A 221 5.03 -7.70 -1.51
C LEU A 221 5.80 -8.87 -0.92
N ASN A 222 5.36 -9.41 0.21
CA ASN A 222 6.01 -10.52 0.88
C ASN A 222 4.98 -11.60 1.22
N PHE A 223 5.14 -12.76 0.59
CA PHE A 223 4.20 -13.87 0.68
C PHE A 223 4.93 -15.13 1.14
N THR A 224 4.33 -15.81 2.12
CA THR A 224 4.84 -17.07 2.67
C THR A 224 3.70 -18.08 2.73
N SER A 225 3.82 -19.21 2.03
CA SER A 225 2.80 -20.27 1.97
C SER A 225 1.41 -19.78 1.57
N THR A 226 1.34 -18.78 0.70
CA THR A 226 0.09 -18.13 0.30
C THR A 226 -0.49 -18.82 -0.93
N ILE A 227 -1.82 -18.92 -0.97
CA ILE A 227 -2.57 -19.42 -2.12
C ILE A 227 -3.03 -18.21 -2.94
N LEU A 228 -2.69 -18.20 -4.22
CA LEU A 228 -3.12 -17.18 -5.16
C LEU A 228 -4.09 -17.83 -6.17
N GLY A 229 -5.37 -17.48 -6.07
CA GLY A 229 -6.41 -17.94 -6.99
C GLY A 229 -6.67 -17.00 -8.17
N GLY A 230 -5.91 -15.90 -8.27
CA GLY A 230 -6.02 -14.90 -9.34
C GLY A 230 -4.66 -14.37 -9.78
N ASP A 231 -4.64 -13.18 -10.36
CA ASP A 231 -3.40 -12.55 -10.81
C ASP A 231 -2.66 -11.82 -9.68
N LEU A 232 -1.33 -11.76 -9.81
CA LEU A 232 -0.46 -10.88 -9.03
C LEU A 232 -0.04 -9.69 -9.90
N ILE A 233 -0.61 -8.51 -9.61
CA ILE A 233 -0.31 -7.28 -10.35
C ILE A 233 0.43 -6.31 -9.43
N GLY A 234 1.62 -5.89 -9.85
CA GLY A 234 2.45 -4.90 -9.15
C GLY A 234 2.90 -3.81 -10.11
N THR A 235 2.51 -2.55 -9.90
CA THR A 235 2.89 -1.47 -10.84
C THR A 235 3.45 -0.24 -10.12
N VAL A 236 4.58 0.28 -10.60
CA VAL A 236 5.23 1.49 -10.10
C VAL A 236 5.60 2.42 -11.24
N SER A 237 5.14 3.67 -11.28
CA SER A 237 5.62 4.56 -12.37
C SER A 237 7.06 5.00 -12.14
N THR A 238 7.37 5.51 -10.95
CA THR A 238 8.73 5.91 -10.55
C THR A 238 9.07 5.34 -9.18
N GLY A 239 10.11 4.53 -9.08
CA GLY A 239 10.61 3.97 -7.82
C GLY A 239 10.89 2.48 -7.92
N SER A 240 10.70 1.75 -6.82
CA SER A 240 11.14 0.34 -6.73
C SER A 240 10.03 -0.63 -6.41
N ILE A 241 10.17 -1.85 -6.92
CA ILE A 241 9.33 -3.00 -6.58
C ILE A 241 10.21 -4.05 -5.91
N ASN A 242 9.78 -4.57 -4.75
CA ASN A 242 10.40 -5.69 -4.09
C ASN A 242 9.34 -6.77 -3.82
N ILE A 243 9.53 -7.95 -4.41
CA ILE A 243 8.65 -9.11 -4.25
C ILE A 243 9.43 -10.24 -3.61
N LYS A 244 8.86 -10.84 -2.57
CA LYS A 244 9.32 -12.08 -1.98
C LYS A 244 8.18 -13.09 -2.00
N SER A 245 8.42 -14.21 -2.65
CA SER A 245 7.53 -15.34 -2.78
C SER A 245 8.21 -16.56 -2.15
N TYR A 246 7.59 -17.12 -1.12
CA TYR A 246 8.06 -18.34 -0.47
C TYR A 246 6.94 -19.37 -0.44
N ASN A 247 7.14 -20.51 -1.09
CA ASN A 247 6.20 -21.64 -1.13
C ASN A 247 4.78 -21.20 -1.54
N MET A 248 4.67 -20.40 -2.60
CA MET A 248 3.36 -20.03 -3.15
C MET A 248 2.67 -21.25 -3.76
N ILE A 249 1.34 -21.26 -3.67
CA ILE A 249 0.47 -22.21 -4.37
C ILE A 249 -0.45 -21.39 -5.26
N TYR A 250 -0.65 -21.84 -6.49
CA TYR A 250 -1.50 -21.22 -7.50
C TYR A 250 -2.69 -22.13 -7.74
N ALA A 251 -3.89 -21.58 -7.57
CA ALA A 251 -5.12 -22.36 -7.61
C ALA A 251 -5.89 -22.25 -8.94
N GLN A 252 -5.45 -21.37 -9.84
CA GLN A 252 -5.99 -21.25 -11.20
C GLN A 252 -4.98 -21.80 -12.21
N ASP A 253 -5.49 -22.41 -13.28
CA ASP A 253 -4.67 -22.87 -14.40
C ASP A 253 -4.03 -21.64 -15.09
N SER A 254 -2.74 -21.41 -14.85
CA SER A 254 -1.96 -20.20 -15.17
C SER A 254 -2.30 -18.95 -14.34
N SER A 255 -1.52 -18.74 -13.28
CA SER A 255 -1.51 -17.46 -12.55
C SER A 255 -0.63 -16.43 -13.25
N ILE A 256 -1.18 -15.23 -13.50
CA ILE A 256 -0.43 -14.18 -14.19
C ILE A 256 0.34 -13.31 -13.19
N TRP A 257 1.65 -13.21 -13.39
CA TRP A 257 2.51 -12.22 -12.74
C TRP A 257 2.73 -11.02 -13.68
N ASN A 258 2.16 -9.87 -13.35
CA ASN A 258 2.31 -8.65 -14.13
C ASN A 258 2.96 -7.56 -13.28
N ILE A 259 4.29 -7.50 -13.34
CA ILE A 259 5.12 -6.65 -12.49
C ILE A 259 5.81 -5.59 -13.35
N LYS A 260 5.48 -4.31 -13.15
CA LYS A 260 5.89 -3.24 -14.07
C LYS A 260 6.42 -2.01 -13.33
N SER A 261 7.56 -1.51 -13.76
CA SER A 261 8.07 -0.19 -13.40
C SER A 261 8.22 0.68 -14.66
N SER A 262 8.07 2.00 -14.60
CA SER A 262 8.55 2.84 -15.73
C SER A 262 9.98 3.28 -15.48
N THR A 263 10.26 3.85 -14.30
CA THR A 263 11.61 4.26 -13.88
C THR A 263 11.92 3.70 -12.51
N GLY A 264 12.97 2.89 -12.42
CA GLY A 264 13.55 2.33 -11.21
C GLY A 264 13.61 0.80 -11.24
N SER A 265 14.04 0.21 -10.13
CA SER A 265 14.48 -1.19 -10.11
C SER A 265 13.40 -2.14 -9.58
N ILE A 266 13.40 -3.35 -10.11
CA ILE A 266 12.54 -4.45 -9.66
C ILE A 266 13.42 -5.54 -9.08
N LYS A 267 13.13 -5.96 -7.85
CA LYS A 267 13.75 -7.12 -7.21
C LYS A 267 12.69 -8.18 -6.93
N VAL A 268 12.93 -9.40 -7.38
CA VAL A 268 12.04 -10.54 -7.19
C VAL A 268 12.82 -11.68 -6.54
N GLN A 269 12.29 -12.24 -5.47
CA GLN A 269 12.82 -13.43 -4.82
C GLN A 269 11.75 -14.51 -4.85
N ILE A 270 12.06 -15.66 -5.47
CA ILE A 270 11.18 -16.83 -5.57
C ILE A 270 11.88 -17.98 -4.88
N GLN A 271 11.24 -18.55 -3.86
CA GLN A 271 11.70 -19.73 -3.16
C GLN A 271 10.58 -20.77 -3.15
N GLN A 272 10.77 -21.87 -3.89
CA GLN A 272 9.75 -22.89 -4.08
C GLN A 272 10.23 -24.25 -3.55
N TYR A 273 9.71 -24.63 -2.39
CA TYR A 273 10.06 -25.90 -1.71
C TYR A 273 8.85 -26.82 -1.48
N VAL A 274 7.75 -26.52 -2.16
CA VAL A 274 6.51 -27.30 -2.18
C VAL A 274 5.95 -27.30 -3.60
N GLU A 275 5.00 -28.19 -3.90
CA GLU A 275 4.30 -28.15 -5.19
C GLU A 275 3.55 -26.82 -5.38
N MET A 276 3.58 -26.31 -6.61
CA MET A 276 2.97 -25.02 -6.97
C MET A 276 1.47 -25.11 -7.25
N GLY A 277 0.94 -26.28 -7.57
CA GLY A 277 -0.47 -26.49 -7.90
C GLY A 277 -0.85 -26.11 -9.33
N ALA A 278 -0.28 -25.04 -9.89
CA ALA A 278 -0.48 -24.63 -11.28
C ALA A 278 0.73 -23.86 -11.82
N ASP A 279 0.73 -23.66 -13.14
CA ASP A 279 1.72 -22.85 -13.86
C ASP A 279 1.61 -21.36 -13.52
N VAL A 280 2.71 -20.64 -13.73
CA VAL A 280 2.81 -19.19 -13.57
C VAL A 280 3.40 -18.61 -14.83
N ASP A 281 2.60 -17.83 -15.53
CA ASP A 281 3.04 -17.02 -16.66
C ASP A 281 3.21 -15.57 -16.22
N GLY A 282 4.21 -14.86 -16.74
CA GLY A 282 4.37 -13.47 -16.33
C GLY A 282 5.33 -12.61 -17.11
N SER A 283 5.19 -11.30 -16.86
CA SER A 283 6.08 -10.26 -17.35
C SER A 283 6.58 -9.41 -16.19
N ILE A 284 7.89 -9.26 -16.08
CA ILE A 284 8.58 -8.34 -15.18
C ILE A 284 9.30 -7.30 -16.04
N GLN A 285 8.84 -6.05 -16.01
CA GLN A 285 9.26 -5.04 -16.99
C GLN A 285 9.64 -3.72 -16.32
N THR A 286 10.71 -3.08 -16.79
CA THR A 286 11.01 -1.68 -16.47
C THR A 286 11.38 -0.90 -17.74
N SER A 287 11.10 0.40 -17.86
CA SER A 287 11.63 1.17 -19.00
C SER A 287 13.07 1.58 -18.74
N THR A 288 13.31 2.18 -17.57
CA THR A 288 14.64 2.61 -17.12
C THR A 288 14.90 2.05 -15.73
N GLY A 289 15.87 1.17 -15.58
CA GLY A 289 16.23 0.53 -14.31
C GLY A 289 16.62 -0.92 -14.50
N SER A 290 17.01 -1.56 -13.40
CA SER A 290 17.45 -2.95 -13.41
C SER A 290 16.39 -3.90 -12.88
N ILE A 291 16.41 -5.13 -13.38
CA ILE A 291 15.61 -6.25 -12.87
C ILE A 291 16.57 -7.26 -12.25
N ASP A 292 16.35 -7.61 -10.99
CA ASP A 292 17.11 -8.61 -10.24
C ASP A 292 16.16 -9.73 -9.79
N VAL A 293 16.42 -10.95 -10.22
CA VAL A 293 15.65 -12.15 -9.88
C VAL A 293 16.54 -13.16 -9.17
N ASP A 294 16.20 -13.50 -7.92
CA ASP A 294 16.79 -14.60 -7.17
C ASP A 294 15.76 -15.74 -7.09
N TYR A 295 16.03 -16.83 -7.81
CA TYR A 295 15.16 -18.00 -7.91
C TYR A 295 15.83 -19.22 -7.29
N LYS A 296 15.11 -19.90 -6.40
CA LYS A 296 15.53 -21.16 -5.77
C LYS A 296 14.37 -22.12 -5.69
N ASP A 297 14.54 -23.33 -6.21
CA ASP A 297 13.64 -24.44 -5.94
C ASP A 297 14.40 -25.70 -5.52
N ASN A 298 13.70 -26.61 -4.86
CA ASN A 298 14.17 -27.99 -4.62
C ASN A 298 13.12 -29.04 -5.00
N GLN A 299 12.18 -28.67 -5.88
CA GLN A 299 11.04 -29.50 -6.23
C GLN A 299 11.22 -30.07 -7.63
N ALA A 300 11.28 -31.39 -7.73
CA ALA A 300 11.43 -32.08 -9.00
C ALA A 300 10.27 -31.79 -9.99
N SER A 301 9.08 -31.58 -9.46
CA SER A 301 7.87 -31.28 -10.22
C SER A 301 7.80 -29.84 -10.73
N VAL A 302 8.72 -28.96 -10.31
CA VAL A 302 8.74 -27.54 -10.66
C VAL A 302 9.88 -27.24 -11.63
N GLY A 303 9.58 -26.54 -12.72
CA GLY A 303 10.56 -25.99 -13.64
C GLY A 303 10.45 -24.47 -13.71
N ALA A 304 11.52 -23.81 -14.15
CA ALA A 304 11.51 -22.36 -14.38
C ALA A 304 12.24 -21.98 -15.66
N GLN A 305 11.70 -21.01 -16.38
CA GLN A 305 12.30 -20.38 -17.54
C GLN A 305 12.20 -18.86 -17.42
N PHE A 306 13.33 -18.20 -17.60
CA PHE A 306 13.46 -16.76 -17.61
C PHE A 306 13.94 -16.31 -18.99
N THR A 307 13.18 -15.44 -19.66
CA THR A 307 13.56 -14.87 -20.95
C THR A 307 13.88 -13.40 -20.79
N GLY A 308 15.13 -12.99 -20.97
CA GLY A 308 15.60 -11.63 -20.67
C GLY A 308 15.87 -10.80 -21.92
N SER A 309 15.36 -9.57 -21.99
CA SER A 309 15.59 -8.66 -23.12
C SER A 309 15.98 -7.26 -22.66
N THR A 310 17.01 -6.67 -23.28
CA THR A 310 17.42 -5.28 -23.04
C THR A 310 17.77 -4.55 -24.32
N SER A 311 17.36 -3.28 -24.45
CA SER A 311 17.80 -2.42 -25.56
C SER A 311 19.15 -1.76 -25.27
N THR A 312 19.44 -1.43 -24.01
CA THR A 312 20.69 -0.82 -23.55
C THR A 312 21.03 -1.33 -22.16
N GLY A 313 22.06 -2.15 -22.07
CA GLY A 313 22.53 -2.78 -20.84
C GLY A 313 22.97 -4.21 -21.08
N SER A 314 22.82 -5.07 -20.08
CA SER A 314 23.22 -6.48 -20.15
C SER A 314 22.18 -7.39 -19.54
N THR A 315 22.10 -8.63 -20.04
CA THR A 315 21.39 -9.73 -19.39
C THR A 315 22.43 -10.71 -18.86
N THR A 316 22.41 -10.96 -17.56
CA THR A 316 23.35 -11.87 -16.88
C THR A 316 22.59 -12.99 -16.19
N TYR A 317 23.00 -14.21 -16.47
CA TYR A 317 22.46 -15.42 -15.84
C TYR A 317 23.54 -16.12 -15.03
N THR A 318 23.24 -16.36 -13.75
CA THR A 318 24.16 -17.04 -12.83
C THR A 318 23.48 -18.26 -12.25
N ASN A 319 24.04 -19.45 -12.50
CA ASN A 319 23.64 -20.65 -11.79
C ASN A 319 24.30 -20.64 -10.40
N ILE A 320 23.50 -20.59 -9.34
CA ILE A 320 23.96 -20.50 -7.96
C ILE A 320 23.68 -21.82 -7.23
N GLY A 321 24.63 -22.75 -7.25
CA GLY A 321 24.53 -24.03 -6.54
C GLY A 321 25.05 -25.21 -7.35
N SER A 322 24.78 -26.44 -6.89
CA SER A 322 25.28 -27.69 -7.49
C SER A 322 24.55 -28.13 -8.78
N GLY A 323 24.04 -27.19 -9.57
CA GLY A 323 23.25 -27.50 -10.77
C GLY A 323 21.74 -27.43 -10.51
N GLY A 324 20.99 -27.22 -11.60
CA GLY A 324 19.60 -26.79 -11.61
C GLY A 324 19.16 -26.34 -13.01
N PHE A 325 20.06 -25.58 -13.65
CA PHE A 325 19.79 -24.81 -14.86
C PHE A 325 20.73 -25.19 -16.00
N ASN A 326 20.18 -25.19 -17.21
CA ASN A 326 20.96 -25.24 -18.44
C ASN A 326 21.83 -23.98 -18.59
N LEU A 327 22.93 -24.10 -19.33
CA LEU A 327 23.63 -22.91 -19.81
C LEU A 327 22.66 -22.05 -20.64
N PRO A 328 22.69 -20.72 -20.50
CA PRO A 328 21.80 -19.85 -21.26
C PRO A 328 21.93 -20.09 -22.77
N VAL A 329 20.79 -20.20 -23.47
CA VAL A 329 20.74 -20.29 -24.94
C VAL A 329 20.14 -18.99 -25.45
N GLY A 330 21.00 -18.09 -25.91
CA GLY A 330 20.60 -16.71 -26.21
C GLY A 330 20.09 -16.01 -24.95
N ASP A 331 18.86 -15.52 -25.03
CA ASP A 331 18.19 -14.75 -23.98
C ASP A 331 17.33 -15.62 -23.04
N VAL A 332 17.52 -16.94 -23.06
CA VAL A 332 16.71 -17.90 -22.29
C VAL A 332 17.57 -18.61 -21.25
N PHE A 333 17.10 -18.60 -20.00
CA PHE A 333 17.70 -19.32 -18.88
C PHE A 333 16.66 -20.21 -18.22
N SER A 334 16.81 -21.53 -18.37
CA SER A 334 15.81 -22.52 -17.99
C SER A 334 16.36 -23.62 -17.10
N SER A 335 15.55 -24.14 -16.18
CA SER A 335 15.90 -25.34 -15.41
C SER A 335 16.07 -26.56 -16.34
N ILE A 336 16.90 -27.53 -15.95
CA ILE A 336 17.17 -28.73 -16.76
C ILE A 336 15.88 -29.53 -17.00
N ASN A 337 15.03 -29.60 -15.97
CA ASN A 337 13.77 -30.31 -15.99
C ASN A 337 12.62 -29.50 -16.62
N TYR A 338 12.82 -28.28 -17.15
CA TYR A 338 11.73 -27.40 -17.58
C TYR A 338 10.70 -28.06 -18.51
N VAL A 339 11.15 -28.87 -19.47
CA VAL A 339 10.27 -29.57 -20.43
C VAL A 339 9.44 -30.66 -19.75
N THR A 340 10.01 -31.34 -18.75
CA THR A 340 9.41 -32.49 -18.06
C THR A 340 8.71 -32.14 -16.75
N ALA A 341 8.88 -30.91 -16.26
CA ALA A 341 8.25 -30.43 -15.03
C ALA A 341 6.73 -30.42 -15.17
N ILE A 342 6.05 -30.71 -14.06
CA ILE A 342 4.58 -30.71 -13.97
C ILE A 342 4.06 -29.28 -13.89
N TYR A 343 4.75 -28.44 -13.12
CA TYR A 343 4.42 -27.03 -12.93
C TYR A 343 5.58 -26.14 -13.36
N LYS A 344 5.29 -24.97 -13.93
CA LYS A 344 6.29 -24.11 -14.54
C LYS A 344 6.16 -22.66 -14.09
N TYR A 345 7.30 -22.02 -13.87
CA TYR A 345 7.43 -20.57 -13.97
C TYR A 345 7.91 -20.21 -15.38
N GLU A 346 7.11 -19.46 -16.12
CA GLU A 346 7.49 -18.88 -17.41
C GLU A 346 7.45 -17.36 -17.32
N LEU A 347 8.62 -16.74 -17.13
CA LEU A 347 8.74 -15.32 -16.81
C LEU A 347 9.56 -14.56 -17.88
N SER A 348 8.91 -13.60 -18.53
CA SER A 348 9.56 -12.65 -19.44
C SER A 348 10.08 -11.44 -18.67
N LEU A 349 11.37 -11.14 -18.81
CA LEU A 349 12.06 -10.02 -18.17
C LEU A 349 12.47 -9.01 -19.24
N SER A 350 12.11 -7.73 -19.10
CA SER A 350 12.46 -6.73 -20.11
C SER A 350 12.83 -5.36 -19.53
N THR A 351 13.92 -4.77 -20.01
CA THR A 351 14.28 -3.36 -19.72
C THR A 351 14.68 -2.59 -20.97
N SER A 352 14.32 -1.30 -21.10
CA SER A 352 14.83 -0.50 -22.24
C SER A 352 16.22 0.05 -21.94
N THR A 353 16.46 0.50 -20.71
CA THR A 353 17.76 1.00 -20.25
C THR A 353 18.04 0.47 -18.85
N GLY A 354 19.00 -0.43 -18.74
CA GLY A 354 19.41 -1.07 -17.50
C GLY A 354 19.77 -2.53 -17.72
N SER A 355 20.10 -3.22 -16.63
CA SER A 355 20.53 -4.62 -16.69
C SER A 355 19.50 -5.55 -16.09
N ILE A 356 19.45 -6.77 -16.63
CA ILE A 356 18.71 -7.89 -16.07
C ILE A 356 19.72 -8.84 -15.46
N GLU A 357 19.53 -9.19 -14.20
CA GLU A 357 20.29 -10.21 -13.51
C GLU A 357 19.35 -11.28 -13.00
N VAL A 358 19.65 -12.53 -13.31
CA VAL A 358 18.93 -13.69 -12.77
C VAL A 358 19.93 -14.64 -12.15
N GLN A 359 19.72 -14.94 -10.88
CA GLN A 359 20.44 -15.96 -10.13
C GLN A 359 19.48 -17.12 -9.89
N GLY A 360 19.82 -18.32 -10.38
CA GLY A 360 18.95 -19.49 -10.34
C GLY A 360 19.59 -20.70 -9.68
N GLN A 361 18.82 -21.38 -8.81
CA GLN A 361 19.08 -22.73 -8.31
C GLN A 361 17.81 -23.57 -8.50
N SER A 362 17.93 -24.78 -9.02
CA SER A 362 16.80 -25.72 -9.14
C SER A 362 17.19 -27.09 -8.60
N ALA A 363 16.21 -27.96 -8.38
CA ALA A 363 16.41 -29.29 -7.82
C ALA A 363 17.30 -30.24 -8.65
N TYR A 364 17.44 -29.98 -9.97
CA TYR A 364 17.98 -30.93 -10.95
C TYR A 364 19.32 -30.57 -11.58
#